data_AF-A0AAV8C385-F1
#
_entry.id   AF-A0AAV8C385-F1
#
_cell.length_a   1.000
_cell.length_b   1.000
_cell.length_c   1.000
_cell.angle_alpha   90.00
_cell.angle_beta   90.00
_cell.angle_gamma   90.00
#
_symmetry.space_group_name_H-M   'P 1'
#
loop_
_entity.id
_entity.type
_entity.pdbx_description
1 polymer ?
#
loop_
_entity_poly.entity_id
_entity_poly.type
_entity_poly.pdbx_seq_one_letter_code
_entity_poly.pdbx_strand_id
1 'polypeptide(L)'
;MTLVCAPVVATTVEEMERDMAKAKSLGADLVEIRLDFLRHFQPDIDLPRLISNRPLPVLITFRPNWEGGQYQGDDSTRFSVLRSAIELGAEYVDIELKVAEKFISTIPDNRPDNFKLIVSSHNYEFTPSCEELSDLVARIQATGADIVKIATTALDICDVARMFQVMVHCHAPIIGLVMSERGLMSRILAPKFGGYLTFGKLDAEKESAPGQPTITELLDIYNFRQITADTKVIGLIANPVKQSKSPILHNKCFKAVGFSGVYLPLLTDDLAKFLDTYLSPDFVGFSCSLPHKVTAVRCCNIVHPVAMSIGAVNTLIRRPYDGKLVGFNTDYIGSISAIEDGIKGSSSKGDAVSPLAGRLVVVVGAGGAGKAVAFGAAEKGARVVVANRTYERAVTLAKEVGGQALSLAELATFHPEEGMILANATSLGMYPNVDGTPIPKEALRFYNLVFDAVYAPKVTRLLREAQESGVSTVSGVEMFVRQAMGQFEHFTGMDAPESLMREIAMKYT
;
A
#
# COMPACT_ATOMS: atom_id res chain seq x y z
N MET A 1 -14.28 12.01 -14.85
CA MET A 1 -13.50 11.99 -13.59
C MET A 1 -14.16 10.97 -12.67
N THR A 2 -13.39 10.08 -12.06
CA THR A 2 -13.92 9.10 -11.09
C THR A 2 -14.33 9.79 -9.79
N LEU A 3 -15.51 9.42 -9.29
CA LEU A 3 -16.06 9.98 -8.06
C LEU A 3 -15.54 9.24 -6.81
N VAL A 4 -15.43 9.95 -5.69
CA VAL A 4 -15.17 9.39 -4.36
C VAL A 4 -16.47 9.42 -3.56
N CYS A 5 -17.03 8.24 -3.29
CA CYS A 5 -18.23 8.06 -2.49
C CYS A 5 -17.89 7.70 -1.05
N ALA A 6 -18.52 8.37 -0.09
CA ALA A 6 -18.39 8.03 1.32
C ALA A 6 -19.55 7.12 1.79
N PRO A 7 -19.29 5.87 2.22
CA PRO A 7 -20.31 5.06 2.86
C PRO A 7 -20.74 5.65 4.20
N VAL A 8 -22.05 5.78 4.41
CA VAL A 8 -22.67 6.23 5.66
C VAL A 8 -23.40 5.04 6.28
N VAL A 9 -22.77 4.48 7.32
CA VAL A 9 -23.17 3.21 7.98
C VAL A 9 -23.58 3.39 9.44
N ALA A 10 -23.81 4.63 9.87
CA ALA A 10 -24.27 4.89 11.23
C ALA A 10 -25.65 4.27 11.50
N THR A 11 -25.97 4.03 12.78
CA THR A 11 -27.17 3.26 13.15
C THR A 11 -28.40 4.12 13.44
N THR A 12 -28.24 5.46 13.43
CA THR A 12 -29.28 6.45 13.68
C THR A 12 -29.23 7.57 12.63
N VAL A 13 -30.37 8.23 12.37
CA VAL A 13 -30.49 9.30 11.36
C VAL A 13 -29.61 10.49 11.71
N GLU A 14 -29.57 10.91 12.97
CA GLU A 14 -28.76 12.03 13.44
C GLU A 14 -27.26 11.78 13.22
N GLU A 15 -26.80 10.54 13.43
CA GLU A 15 -25.43 10.16 13.16
C GLU A 15 -25.13 10.11 11.66
N MET A 16 -26.07 9.61 10.84
CA MET A 16 -25.93 9.65 9.39
C MET A 16 -25.81 11.08 8.86
N GLU A 17 -26.61 12.04 9.37
CA GLU A 17 -26.50 13.46 9.02
C GLU A 17 -25.11 14.03 9.35
N ARG A 18 -24.58 13.71 10.53
CA ARG A 18 -23.21 14.10 10.93
C ARG A 18 -22.16 13.48 10.02
N ASP A 19 -22.33 12.23 9.65
CA ASP A 19 -21.43 11.50 8.77
C ASP A 19 -21.43 12.05 7.34
N MET A 20 -22.60 12.43 6.82
CA MET A 20 -22.70 13.11 5.53
C MET A 20 -22.00 14.48 5.54
N ALA A 21 -22.16 15.26 6.63
CA ALA A 21 -21.45 16.53 6.78
C ALA A 21 -19.94 16.33 6.87
N LYS A 22 -19.48 15.29 7.59
CA LYS A 22 -18.07 14.89 7.65
C LYS A 22 -17.55 14.43 6.28
N ALA A 23 -18.32 13.69 5.51
CA ALA A 23 -17.94 13.27 4.15
C ALA A 23 -17.62 14.48 3.27
N LYS A 24 -18.47 15.52 3.33
CA LYS A 24 -18.26 16.78 2.62
C LYS A 24 -17.00 17.50 3.06
N SER A 25 -16.76 17.62 4.37
CA SER A 25 -15.56 18.30 4.87
C SER A 25 -14.27 17.55 4.51
N LEU A 26 -14.34 16.24 4.35
CA LEU A 26 -13.23 15.40 3.89
C LEU A 26 -13.03 15.41 2.36
N GLY A 27 -13.95 15.98 1.58
CA GLY A 27 -13.82 16.12 0.12
C GLY A 27 -14.38 14.96 -0.71
N ALA A 28 -15.32 14.18 -0.17
CA ALA A 28 -16.12 13.24 -0.97
C ALA A 28 -16.98 13.98 -2.01
N ASP A 29 -17.27 13.32 -3.13
CA ASP A 29 -18.15 13.86 -4.18
C ASP A 29 -19.62 13.53 -3.93
N LEU A 30 -19.89 12.44 -3.23
CA LEU A 30 -21.22 11.94 -2.89
C LEU A 30 -21.16 11.02 -1.67
N VAL A 31 -22.33 10.71 -1.11
CA VAL A 31 -22.47 9.81 0.04
C VAL A 31 -23.37 8.63 -0.32
N GLU A 32 -23.01 7.41 0.12
CA GLU A 32 -23.87 6.24 0.06
C GLU A 32 -24.58 6.08 1.40
N ILE A 33 -25.89 6.34 1.43
CA ILE A 33 -26.71 6.12 2.63
C ILE A 33 -27.10 4.63 2.65
N ARG A 34 -26.53 3.89 3.60
CA ARG A 34 -26.82 2.46 3.83
C ARG A 34 -28.02 2.31 4.77
N LEU A 35 -29.23 2.39 4.21
CA LEU A 35 -30.48 2.31 4.97
C LEU A 35 -30.58 1.02 5.80
N ASP A 36 -29.95 -0.06 5.34
CA ASP A 36 -29.93 -1.34 6.04
C ASP A 36 -29.22 -1.29 7.41
N PHE A 37 -28.40 -0.27 7.69
CA PHE A 37 -27.71 -0.12 8.99
C PHE A 37 -28.55 0.61 10.05
N LEU A 38 -29.66 1.26 9.67
CA LEU A 38 -30.54 1.94 10.62
C LEU A 38 -31.34 0.93 11.46
N ARG A 39 -31.25 1.04 12.78
CA ARG A 39 -31.92 0.09 13.70
C ARG A 39 -33.44 0.26 13.81
N HIS A 40 -33.92 1.50 13.65
CA HIS A 40 -35.33 1.86 13.84
C HIS A 40 -35.83 2.74 12.68
N PHE A 41 -35.57 2.30 11.45
CA PHE A 41 -35.90 3.06 10.24
C PHE A 41 -37.41 3.16 10.01
N GLN A 42 -37.91 4.38 9.93
CA GLN A 42 -39.28 4.73 9.56
C GLN A 42 -39.25 5.42 8.18
N PRO A 43 -39.50 4.69 7.07
CA PRO A 43 -39.28 5.22 5.73
C PRO A 43 -39.96 6.56 5.44
N ASP A 44 -41.21 6.74 5.88
CA ASP A 44 -42.01 7.94 5.60
C ASP A 44 -41.52 9.20 6.34
N ILE A 45 -40.66 9.05 7.34
CA ILE A 45 -40.14 10.15 8.18
C ILE A 45 -38.64 10.33 7.94
N ASP A 46 -37.88 9.24 8.02
CA ASP A 46 -36.43 9.28 8.04
C ASP A 46 -35.85 9.51 6.63
N LEU A 47 -36.44 8.90 5.60
CA LEU A 47 -35.92 9.02 4.23
C LEU A 47 -36.06 10.46 3.68
N PRO A 48 -37.23 11.14 3.78
CA PRO A 48 -37.34 12.55 3.42
C PRO A 48 -36.36 13.44 4.18
N ARG A 49 -36.15 13.18 5.47
CA ARG A 49 -35.19 13.93 6.30
C ARG A 49 -33.76 13.78 5.81
N LEU A 50 -33.30 12.54 5.62
CA LEU A 50 -31.95 12.24 5.14
C LEU A 50 -31.68 12.85 3.77
N ILE A 51 -32.63 12.73 2.84
CA ILE A 51 -32.48 13.28 1.48
C ILE A 51 -32.54 14.81 1.50
N SER A 52 -33.45 15.43 2.26
CA SER A 52 -33.59 16.89 2.32
C SER A 52 -32.38 17.58 2.97
N ASN A 53 -31.76 16.94 3.95
CA ASN A 53 -30.61 17.47 4.67
C ASN A 53 -29.26 17.07 4.04
N ARG A 54 -29.27 16.47 2.84
CA ARG A 54 -28.04 16.00 2.18
C ARG A 54 -27.10 17.16 1.82
N PRO A 55 -25.84 17.14 2.26
CA PRO A 55 -24.88 18.20 1.94
C PRO A 55 -24.14 17.96 0.61
N LEU A 56 -24.28 16.74 0.04
CA LEU A 56 -23.71 16.22 -1.19
C LEU A 56 -24.78 15.38 -1.91
N PRO A 57 -24.62 15.07 -3.21
CA PRO A 57 -25.42 14.05 -3.89
C PRO A 57 -25.48 12.74 -3.10
N VAL A 58 -26.62 12.06 -3.13
CA VAL A 58 -26.85 10.82 -2.40
C VAL A 58 -27.01 9.63 -3.33
N LEU A 59 -26.35 8.56 -2.95
CA LEU A 59 -26.63 7.21 -3.39
C LEU A 59 -27.41 6.49 -2.29
N ILE A 60 -28.62 6.05 -2.59
CA ILE A 60 -29.45 5.29 -1.66
C ILE A 60 -29.26 3.80 -1.91
N THR A 61 -28.82 3.08 -0.88
CA THR A 61 -28.62 1.63 -0.90
C THR A 61 -29.39 1.02 0.26
N PHE A 62 -30.29 0.07 -0.04
CA PHE A 62 -31.00 -0.70 0.99
C PHE A 62 -30.69 -2.19 0.81
N ARG A 63 -29.51 -2.60 1.28
CA ARG A 63 -28.93 -3.91 0.93
C ARG A 63 -29.56 -5.04 1.76
N PRO A 64 -30.10 -6.10 1.14
CA PRO A 64 -30.62 -7.27 1.84
C PRO A 64 -29.51 -8.21 2.31
N ASN A 65 -29.82 -9.04 3.32
CA ASN A 65 -28.86 -10.00 3.89
C ASN A 65 -28.29 -11.02 2.88
N TRP A 66 -29.08 -11.42 1.88
CA TRP A 66 -28.65 -12.36 0.85
C TRP A 66 -27.63 -11.77 -0.14
N GLU A 67 -27.41 -10.45 -0.09
CA GLU A 67 -26.35 -9.74 -0.82
C GLU A 67 -25.42 -9.01 0.17
N GLY A 68 -25.19 -9.59 1.35
CA GLY A 68 -24.22 -9.09 2.34
C GLY A 68 -24.62 -7.80 3.08
N GLY A 69 -25.89 -7.39 2.99
CA GLY A 69 -26.46 -6.28 3.77
C GLY A 69 -27.06 -6.71 5.11
N GLN A 70 -27.74 -5.78 5.77
CA GLN A 70 -28.39 -6.01 7.07
C GLN A 70 -29.92 -6.08 6.99
N TYR A 71 -30.53 -5.73 5.85
CA TYR A 71 -31.99 -5.70 5.73
C TYR A 71 -32.58 -7.12 5.72
N GLN A 72 -33.59 -7.33 6.56
CA GLN A 72 -34.40 -8.54 6.65
C GLN A 72 -35.86 -8.13 6.45
N GLY A 73 -36.46 -8.53 5.34
CA GLY A 73 -37.82 -8.17 4.97
C GLY A 73 -38.12 -8.56 3.53
N ASP A 74 -39.32 -8.22 3.05
CA ASP A 74 -39.73 -8.52 1.69
C ASP A 74 -39.25 -7.45 0.69
N ASP A 75 -39.06 -7.87 -0.56
CA ASP A 75 -38.60 -6.97 -1.61
C ASP A 75 -39.63 -5.88 -1.96
N SER A 76 -40.93 -6.10 -1.74
CA SER A 76 -41.96 -5.10 -2.08
C SER A 76 -41.83 -3.86 -1.20
N THR A 77 -41.67 -4.05 0.10
CA THR A 77 -41.40 -2.97 1.06
C THR A 77 -40.11 -2.24 0.69
N ARG A 78 -39.03 -3.00 0.44
CA ARG A 78 -37.73 -2.45 0.06
C ARG A 78 -37.78 -1.64 -1.24
N PHE A 79 -38.47 -2.14 -2.26
CA PHE A 79 -38.67 -1.43 -3.52
C PHE A 79 -39.49 -0.16 -3.33
N SER A 80 -40.50 -0.18 -2.46
CA SER A 80 -41.26 1.02 -2.12
C SER A 80 -40.37 2.11 -1.54
N VAL A 81 -39.46 1.75 -0.62
CA VAL A 81 -38.48 2.70 -0.05
C VAL A 81 -37.54 3.25 -1.13
N LEU A 82 -36.98 2.37 -1.97
CA LEU A 82 -36.06 2.82 -3.02
C LEU A 82 -36.74 3.71 -4.07
N ARG A 83 -38.01 3.43 -4.44
CA ARG A 83 -38.79 4.32 -5.31
C ARG A 83 -39.10 5.66 -4.66
N SER A 84 -39.48 5.65 -3.38
CA SER A 84 -39.68 6.88 -2.60
C SER A 84 -38.41 7.73 -2.59
N ALA A 85 -37.22 7.12 -2.50
CA ALA A 85 -35.95 7.83 -2.64
C ALA A 85 -35.79 8.53 -4.01
N ILE A 86 -36.21 7.89 -5.10
CA ILE A 86 -36.20 8.49 -6.45
C ILE A 86 -37.14 9.71 -6.49
N GLU A 87 -38.37 9.55 -5.99
CA GLU A 87 -39.38 10.62 -5.95
C GLU A 87 -38.96 11.80 -5.08
N LEU A 88 -38.23 11.54 -3.99
CA LEU A 88 -37.66 12.55 -3.10
C LEU A 88 -36.38 13.22 -3.68
N GLY A 89 -35.94 12.80 -4.85
CA GLY A 89 -34.85 13.44 -5.60
C GLY A 89 -33.46 12.93 -5.26
N ALA A 90 -33.31 11.66 -4.85
CA ALA A 90 -32.01 11.01 -4.79
C ALA A 90 -31.35 10.95 -6.18
N GLU A 91 -30.06 11.27 -6.27
CA GLU A 91 -29.34 11.25 -7.54
C GLU A 91 -29.02 9.81 -7.99
N TYR A 92 -28.88 8.88 -7.05
CA TYR A 92 -28.62 7.47 -7.35
C TYR A 92 -29.40 6.53 -6.43
N VAL A 93 -29.79 5.39 -6.98
CA VAL A 93 -30.27 4.22 -6.24
C VAL A 93 -29.47 3.00 -6.69
N ASP A 94 -29.05 2.17 -5.73
CA ASP A 94 -28.43 0.86 -6.00
C ASP A 94 -29.45 -0.25 -5.78
N ILE A 95 -29.60 -1.12 -6.79
CA ILE A 95 -30.39 -2.35 -6.72
C ILE A 95 -29.55 -3.56 -7.13
N GLU A 96 -29.76 -4.69 -6.47
CA GLU A 96 -29.02 -5.93 -6.76
C GLU A 96 -29.51 -6.59 -8.05
N LEU A 97 -28.58 -7.09 -8.87
CA LEU A 97 -28.83 -7.73 -10.17
C LEU A 97 -29.93 -8.80 -10.10
N LYS A 98 -29.95 -9.61 -9.03
CA LYS A 98 -30.91 -10.71 -8.84
C LYS A 98 -32.37 -10.25 -8.93
N VAL A 99 -32.65 -9.00 -8.58
CA VAL A 99 -34.01 -8.45 -8.55
C VAL A 99 -34.18 -7.19 -9.39
N ALA A 100 -33.16 -6.80 -10.14
CA ALA A 100 -33.13 -5.55 -10.91
C ALA A 100 -34.28 -5.44 -11.90
N GLU A 101 -34.56 -6.48 -12.71
CA GLU A 101 -35.67 -6.45 -13.67
C GLU A 101 -37.02 -6.20 -13.01
N LYS A 102 -37.27 -6.86 -11.86
CA LYS A 102 -38.50 -6.67 -11.08
C LYS A 102 -38.59 -5.24 -10.56
N PHE A 103 -37.51 -4.70 -9.99
CA PHE A 103 -37.50 -3.33 -9.47
C PHE A 103 -37.71 -2.30 -10.59
N ILE A 104 -37.01 -2.47 -11.72
CA ILE A 104 -37.10 -1.55 -12.87
C ILE A 104 -38.52 -1.49 -13.42
N SER A 105 -39.24 -2.63 -13.49
CA SER A 105 -40.66 -2.64 -13.89
C SER A 105 -41.60 -1.86 -12.96
N THR A 106 -41.14 -1.50 -11.76
CA THR A 106 -41.92 -0.71 -10.78
C THR A 106 -41.61 0.79 -10.82
N ILE A 107 -40.57 1.20 -11.56
CA ILE A 107 -40.18 2.60 -11.74
C ILE A 107 -40.97 3.19 -12.91
N PRO A 108 -41.58 4.38 -12.78
CA PRO A 108 -42.23 5.06 -13.88
C PRO A 108 -41.29 5.35 -15.06
N ASP A 109 -41.79 5.35 -16.30
CA ASP A 109 -40.98 5.66 -17.49
C ASP A 109 -40.40 7.08 -17.47
N ASN A 110 -41.07 8.03 -16.80
CA ASN A 110 -40.67 9.42 -16.65
C ASN A 110 -39.76 9.64 -15.44
N ARG A 111 -38.61 8.96 -15.42
CA ARG A 111 -37.59 9.16 -14.38
C ARG A 111 -37.06 10.60 -14.37
N PRO A 112 -36.70 11.17 -13.21
CA PRO A 112 -36.03 12.47 -13.15
C PRO A 112 -34.73 12.48 -13.98
N ASP A 113 -34.47 13.55 -14.74
CA ASP A 113 -33.30 13.65 -15.64
C ASP A 113 -31.95 13.51 -14.91
N ASN A 114 -31.90 13.87 -13.62
CA ASN A 114 -30.70 13.81 -12.79
C ASN A 114 -30.53 12.48 -12.04
N PHE A 115 -31.47 11.54 -12.18
CA PHE A 115 -31.43 10.24 -11.52
C PHE A 115 -30.68 9.20 -12.35
N LYS A 116 -29.88 8.36 -11.70
CA LYS A 116 -29.23 7.19 -12.31
C LYS A 116 -29.42 5.93 -11.47
N LEU A 117 -29.81 4.85 -12.12
CA LEU A 117 -29.90 3.54 -11.52
C LEU A 117 -28.56 2.78 -11.59
N ILE A 118 -28.05 2.39 -10.44
CA ILE A 118 -26.91 1.49 -10.31
C ILE A 118 -27.46 0.07 -10.14
N VAL A 119 -27.05 -0.85 -10.99
CA VAL A 119 -27.33 -2.28 -10.79
C VAL A 119 -26.05 -2.99 -10.39
N SER A 120 -26.09 -3.64 -9.22
CA SER A 120 -24.90 -4.18 -8.57
C SER A 120 -24.89 -5.70 -8.46
N SER A 121 -23.69 -6.28 -8.47
CA SER A 121 -23.44 -7.68 -8.17
C SER A 121 -22.21 -7.81 -7.28
N HIS A 122 -22.32 -8.63 -6.23
CA HIS A 122 -21.24 -8.86 -5.27
C HIS A 122 -20.82 -10.33 -5.30
N ASN A 123 -19.52 -10.58 -5.44
CA ASN A 123 -18.90 -11.87 -5.23
C ASN A 123 -17.95 -11.78 -4.04
N TYR A 124 -18.38 -12.35 -2.91
CA TYR A 124 -17.61 -12.32 -1.67
C TYR A 124 -16.51 -13.38 -1.59
N GLU A 125 -16.49 -14.34 -2.52
CA GLU A 125 -15.62 -15.51 -2.47
C GLU A 125 -14.34 -15.31 -3.29
N PHE A 126 -14.46 -14.82 -4.53
CA PHE A 126 -13.32 -14.68 -5.44
C PHE A 126 -13.59 -13.65 -6.55
N THR A 127 -12.63 -13.48 -7.45
CA THR A 127 -12.78 -12.70 -8.68
C THR A 127 -12.87 -13.66 -9.87
N PRO A 128 -14.00 -13.71 -10.60
CA PRO A 128 -14.17 -14.59 -11.77
C PRO A 128 -13.18 -14.31 -12.91
N SER A 129 -13.20 -15.16 -13.93
CA SER A 129 -12.45 -14.96 -15.16
C SER A 129 -12.92 -13.71 -15.92
N CYS A 130 -12.12 -13.21 -16.87
CA CYS A 130 -12.51 -12.04 -17.67
C CYS A 130 -13.76 -12.31 -18.53
N GLU A 131 -13.96 -13.56 -18.98
CA GLU A 131 -15.16 -13.98 -19.72
C GLU A 131 -16.40 -13.88 -18.83
N GLU A 132 -16.37 -14.53 -17.66
CA GLU A 132 -17.48 -14.48 -16.70
C GLU A 132 -17.80 -13.06 -16.22
N LEU A 133 -16.77 -12.22 -16.01
CA LEU A 133 -16.96 -10.81 -15.67
C LEU A 133 -17.57 -10.01 -16.83
N SER A 134 -17.19 -10.28 -18.07
CA SER A 134 -17.75 -9.61 -19.25
C SER A 134 -19.21 -10.01 -19.46
N ASP A 135 -19.54 -11.29 -19.27
CA ASP A 135 -20.92 -11.78 -19.29
C ASP A 135 -21.75 -11.14 -18.18
N LEU A 136 -21.16 -10.96 -16.99
CA LEU A 136 -21.81 -10.26 -15.88
C LEU A 136 -22.09 -8.79 -16.22
N VAL A 137 -21.14 -8.09 -16.86
CA VAL A 137 -21.37 -6.74 -17.38
C VAL A 137 -22.55 -6.72 -18.35
N ALA A 138 -22.57 -7.63 -19.34
CA ALA A 138 -23.63 -7.70 -20.34
C ALA A 138 -25.01 -7.98 -19.70
N ARG A 139 -25.08 -8.88 -18.72
CA ARG A 139 -26.30 -9.16 -17.96
C ARG A 139 -26.80 -7.95 -17.19
N ILE A 140 -25.90 -7.20 -16.54
CA ILE A 140 -26.26 -5.98 -15.83
C ILE A 140 -26.78 -4.93 -16.82
N GLN A 141 -26.11 -4.73 -17.95
CA GLN A 141 -26.55 -3.80 -18.99
C GLN A 141 -27.93 -4.16 -19.56
N ALA A 142 -28.19 -5.44 -19.77
CA ALA A 142 -29.47 -5.93 -20.30
C ALA A 142 -30.67 -5.61 -19.40
N THR A 143 -30.44 -5.35 -18.10
CA THR A 143 -31.52 -4.90 -17.20
C THR A 143 -32.00 -3.48 -17.48
N GLY A 144 -31.22 -2.67 -18.21
CA GLY A 144 -31.47 -1.24 -18.39
C GLY A 144 -30.80 -0.34 -17.33
N ALA A 145 -29.73 -0.83 -16.70
CA ALA A 145 -28.92 -0.09 -15.74
C ALA A 145 -28.22 1.12 -16.39
N ASP A 146 -28.19 2.26 -15.70
CA ASP A 146 -27.41 3.42 -16.12
C ASP A 146 -25.91 3.26 -15.77
N ILE A 147 -25.64 2.52 -14.69
CA ILE A 147 -24.29 2.25 -14.18
C ILE A 147 -24.18 0.78 -13.76
N VAL A 148 -23.14 0.12 -14.25
CA VAL A 148 -22.77 -1.25 -13.87
C VAL A 148 -21.96 -1.21 -12.59
N LYS A 149 -22.29 -2.01 -11.57
CA LYS A 149 -21.46 -2.16 -10.36
C LYS A 149 -21.10 -3.62 -10.11
N ILE A 150 -19.80 -3.92 -10.09
CA ILE A 150 -19.28 -5.27 -9.82
C ILE A 150 -18.25 -5.15 -8.69
N ALA A 151 -18.50 -5.86 -7.60
CA ALA A 151 -17.57 -5.99 -6.49
C ALA A 151 -17.18 -7.46 -6.30
N THR A 152 -15.90 -7.79 -6.45
CA THR A 152 -15.38 -9.16 -6.25
C THR A 152 -14.43 -9.23 -5.06
N THR A 153 -13.91 -10.41 -4.71
CA THR A 153 -12.89 -10.57 -3.66
C THR A 153 -11.54 -10.97 -4.28
N ALA A 154 -10.45 -10.30 -3.88
CA ALA A 154 -9.10 -10.72 -4.24
C ALA A 154 -8.62 -11.81 -3.26
N LEU A 155 -8.33 -12.99 -3.82
CA LEU A 155 -7.56 -14.04 -3.16
C LEU A 155 -6.06 -13.85 -3.41
N ASP A 156 -5.73 -13.27 -4.56
CA ASP A 156 -4.38 -12.88 -4.97
C ASP A 156 -4.43 -11.44 -5.53
N ILE A 157 -3.35 -10.66 -5.37
CA ILE A 157 -3.27 -9.31 -5.96
C ILE A 157 -3.42 -9.33 -7.49
N CYS A 158 -3.06 -10.44 -8.15
CA CYS A 158 -3.23 -10.62 -9.60
C CYS A 158 -4.69 -10.64 -10.04
N ASP A 159 -5.63 -10.86 -9.12
CA ASP A 159 -7.07 -10.84 -9.42
C ASP A 159 -7.56 -9.47 -9.89
N VAL A 160 -6.92 -8.40 -9.41
CA VAL A 160 -7.24 -7.02 -9.77
C VAL A 160 -7.07 -6.76 -11.27
N ALA A 161 -6.12 -7.42 -11.93
CA ALA A 161 -5.88 -7.25 -13.36
C ALA A 161 -7.11 -7.61 -14.22
N ARG A 162 -7.88 -8.63 -13.81
CA ARG A 162 -9.11 -9.04 -14.53
C ARG A 162 -10.19 -7.96 -14.45
N MET A 163 -10.33 -7.33 -13.27
CA MET A 163 -11.26 -6.22 -13.09
C MET A 163 -10.85 -5.01 -13.94
N PHE A 164 -9.56 -4.64 -13.95
CA PHE A 164 -9.07 -3.56 -14.81
C PHE A 164 -9.31 -3.83 -16.30
N GLN A 165 -9.04 -5.07 -16.75
CA GLN A 165 -9.30 -5.44 -18.13
C GLN A 165 -10.76 -5.24 -18.50
N VAL A 166 -11.70 -5.68 -17.66
CA VAL A 166 -13.14 -5.54 -17.92
C VAL A 166 -13.57 -4.07 -17.89
N MET A 167 -13.06 -3.27 -16.95
CA MET A 167 -13.39 -1.85 -16.86
C MET A 167 -12.94 -1.04 -18.08
N VAL A 168 -11.71 -1.30 -18.58
CA VAL A 168 -11.16 -0.58 -19.74
C VAL A 168 -11.93 -0.88 -21.04
N HIS A 169 -12.55 -2.05 -21.16
CA HIS A 169 -13.34 -2.43 -22.34
C HIS A 169 -14.85 -2.18 -22.17
N CYS A 170 -15.30 -1.70 -21.00
CA CYS A 170 -16.70 -1.42 -20.75
C CYS A 170 -17.09 -0.06 -21.37
N HIS A 171 -18.04 -0.07 -22.29
CA HIS A 171 -18.54 1.14 -22.95
C HIS A 171 -19.62 1.88 -22.15
N ALA A 172 -20.03 1.33 -21.00
CA ALA A 172 -20.97 1.97 -20.07
C ALA A 172 -20.23 2.40 -18.79
N PRO A 173 -20.77 3.38 -18.03
CA PRO A 173 -20.26 3.70 -16.71
C PRO A 173 -20.16 2.45 -15.81
N ILE A 174 -18.97 2.19 -15.27
CA ILE A 174 -18.71 0.99 -14.47
C ILE A 174 -18.03 1.31 -13.13
N ILE A 175 -18.55 0.73 -12.05
CA ILE A 175 -17.96 0.69 -10.72
C ILE A 175 -17.39 -0.71 -10.54
N GLY A 176 -16.13 -0.90 -10.91
CA GLY A 176 -15.40 -2.16 -10.75
C GLY A 176 -14.49 -2.11 -9.52
N LEU A 177 -14.73 -2.97 -8.54
CA LEU A 177 -13.99 -2.98 -7.28
C LEU A 177 -13.60 -4.41 -6.90
N VAL A 178 -12.44 -4.55 -6.27
CA VAL A 178 -11.98 -5.81 -5.71
C VAL A 178 -11.72 -5.60 -4.21
N MET A 179 -12.43 -6.36 -3.40
CA MET A 179 -12.38 -6.35 -1.95
C MET A 179 -11.15 -7.09 -1.42
N SER A 180 -10.88 -6.91 -0.12
CA SER A 180 -9.70 -7.36 0.62
C SER A 180 -8.49 -6.42 0.51
N GLU A 181 -7.48 -6.62 1.38
CA GLU A 181 -6.22 -5.86 1.34
C GLU A 181 -5.49 -6.02 0.00
N ARG A 182 -5.58 -7.22 -0.62
CA ARG A 182 -4.99 -7.50 -1.95
C ARG A 182 -5.70 -6.74 -3.07
N GLY A 183 -6.97 -6.39 -2.88
CA GLY A 183 -7.79 -5.66 -3.83
C GLY A 183 -7.63 -4.14 -3.79
N LEU A 184 -6.87 -3.57 -2.83
CA LEU A 184 -6.76 -2.13 -2.61
C LEU A 184 -6.37 -1.34 -3.87
N MET A 185 -5.50 -1.88 -4.71
CA MET A 185 -5.09 -1.26 -5.98
C MET A 185 -6.28 -0.95 -6.90
N SER A 186 -7.32 -1.80 -6.92
CA SER A 186 -8.54 -1.57 -7.72
C SER A 186 -9.27 -0.28 -7.33
N ARG A 187 -9.23 0.07 -6.03
CA ARG A 187 -9.93 1.23 -5.47
C ARG A 187 -9.18 2.53 -5.77
N ILE A 188 -7.85 2.49 -5.79
CA ILE A 188 -6.99 3.66 -5.98
C ILE A 188 -6.84 3.98 -7.48
N LEU A 189 -6.66 2.96 -8.32
CA LEU A 189 -6.42 3.14 -9.76
C LEU A 189 -7.70 3.21 -10.61
N ALA A 190 -8.88 3.31 -9.97
CA ALA A 190 -10.14 3.50 -10.69
C ALA A 190 -10.09 4.66 -11.72
N PRO A 191 -9.49 5.85 -11.45
CA PRO A 191 -9.36 6.91 -12.45
C PRO A 191 -8.50 6.55 -13.66
N LYS A 192 -7.50 5.69 -13.48
CA LYS A 192 -6.62 5.26 -14.57
C LYS A 192 -7.29 4.24 -15.49
N PHE A 193 -8.09 3.33 -14.92
CA PHE A 193 -8.68 2.20 -15.63
C PHE A 193 -10.18 2.36 -15.89
N GLY A 194 -10.70 3.58 -15.92
CA GLY A 194 -12.07 3.87 -16.39
C GLY A 194 -13.19 3.66 -15.35
N GLY A 195 -12.86 3.54 -14.06
CA GLY A 195 -13.87 3.43 -13.02
C GLY A 195 -14.70 4.70 -12.84
N TYR A 196 -16.01 4.55 -12.75
CA TYR A 196 -16.95 5.66 -12.54
C TYR A 196 -16.85 6.22 -11.11
N LEU A 197 -16.69 5.34 -10.12
CA LEU A 197 -16.69 5.69 -8.71
C LEU A 197 -15.82 4.72 -7.90
N THR A 198 -15.21 5.22 -6.83
CA THR A 198 -14.58 4.42 -5.77
C THR A 198 -15.17 4.80 -4.41
N PHE A 199 -14.98 3.94 -3.40
CA PHE A 199 -15.46 4.19 -2.04
C PHE A 199 -14.30 4.52 -1.10
N GLY A 200 -14.45 5.62 -0.35
CA GLY A 200 -13.53 6.03 0.70
C GLY A 200 -14.25 6.14 2.03
N LYS A 201 -13.74 5.49 3.08
CA LYS A 201 -14.35 5.55 4.42
C LYS A 201 -14.05 6.86 5.16
N LEU A 202 -14.93 7.23 6.10
CA LEU A 202 -14.80 8.45 6.90
C LEU A 202 -13.67 8.40 7.93
N ASP A 203 -13.42 7.22 8.49
CA ASP A 203 -12.39 6.94 9.48
C ASP A 203 -12.13 5.42 9.52
N ALA A 204 -11.18 4.98 10.36
CA ALA A 204 -10.77 3.58 10.42
C ALA A 204 -11.90 2.62 10.82
N GLU A 205 -12.87 3.08 11.61
CA GLU A 205 -13.93 2.28 12.23
C GLU A 205 -15.17 2.12 11.33
N LYS A 206 -15.39 3.04 10.39
CA LYS A 206 -16.58 3.08 9.52
C LYS A 206 -16.35 2.41 8.17
N GLU A 207 -15.99 1.13 8.18
CA GLU A 207 -15.82 0.33 6.95
C GLU A 207 -17.12 -0.36 6.54
N SER A 208 -17.52 -0.21 5.28
CA SER A 208 -18.70 -0.88 4.71
C SER A 208 -18.36 -2.15 3.93
N ALA A 209 -17.11 -2.27 3.47
CA ALA A 209 -16.58 -3.44 2.78
C ALA A 209 -15.05 -3.55 2.99
N PRO A 210 -14.47 -4.76 3.11
CA PRO A 210 -13.05 -4.94 3.37
C PRO A 210 -12.11 -4.28 2.35
N GLY A 211 -11.05 -3.64 2.86
CA GLY A 211 -9.99 -3.03 2.08
C GLY A 211 -10.28 -1.60 1.63
N GLN A 212 -11.24 -0.91 2.24
CA GLN A 212 -11.55 0.49 1.90
C GLN A 212 -10.49 1.45 2.48
N PRO A 213 -9.81 2.26 1.64
CA PRO A 213 -9.01 3.38 2.13
C PRO A 213 -9.92 4.48 2.69
N THR A 214 -9.39 5.32 3.56
CA THR A 214 -10.10 6.54 3.97
C THR A 214 -10.12 7.55 2.83
N ILE A 215 -11.08 8.49 2.87
CA ILE A 215 -11.15 9.61 1.90
C ILE A 215 -9.84 10.41 1.93
N THR A 216 -9.31 10.69 3.13
CA THR A 216 -8.05 11.41 3.30
C THR A 216 -6.87 10.65 2.70
N GLU A 217 -6.79 9.32 2.86
CA GLU A 217 -5.73 8.53 2.20
C GLU A 217 -5.84 8.62 0.67
N LEU A 218 -7.05 8.49 0.10
CA LEU A 218 -7.26 8.65 -1.34
C LEU A 218 -6.78 10.03 -1.81
N LEU A 219 -7.25 11.10 -1.19
CA LEU A 219 -6.99 12.46 -1.66
C LEU A 219 -5.57 12.95 -1.37
N ASP A 220 -5.04 12.68 -0.17
CA ASP A 220 -3.80 13.31 0.33
C ASP A 220 -2.57 12.41 0.29
N ILE A 221 -2.76 11.09 0.27
CA ILE A 221 -1.66 10.12 0.13
C ILE A 221 -1.56 9.65 -1.31
N TYR A 222 -2.65 9.16 -1.90
CA TYR A 222 -2.62 8.61 -3.25
C TYR A 222 -2.85 9.66 -4.34
N ASN A 223 -3.03 10.93 -3.96
CA ASN A 223 -3.27 12.04 -4.87
C ASN A 223 -4.37 11.72 -5.89
N PHE A 224 -5.47 11.09 -5.45
CA PHE A 224 -6.47 10.47 -6.32
C PHE A 224 -6.98 11.36 -7.46
N ARG A 225 -7.10 12.68 -7.20
CA ARG A 225 -7.55 13.68 -8.19
C ARG A 225 -6.54 13.94 -9.32
N GLN A 226 -5.29 13.55 -9.16
CA GLN A 226 -4.22 13.69 -10.15
C GLN A 226 -4.00 12.42 -10.97
N ILE A 227 -4.67 11.31 -10.62
CA ILE A 227 -4.57 10.06 -11.36
C ILE A 227 -5.38 10.20 -12.66
N THR A 228 -4.73 9.91 -13.78
CA THR A 228 -5.28 9.94 -15.13
C THR A 228 -4.93 8.64 -15.87
N ALA A 229 -5.45 8.45 -17.08
CA ALA A 229 -5.10 7.30 -17.92
C ALA A 229 -3.58 7.18 -18.18
N ASP A 230 -2.87 8.30 -18.27
CA ASP A 230 -1.42 8.34 -18.55
C ASP A 230 -0.53 8.25 -17.29
N THR A 231 -1.13 8.26 -16.09
CA THR A 231 -0.38 8.20 -14.84
C THR A 231 0.39 6.88 -14.73
N LYS A 232 1.69 6.97 -14.43
CA LYS A 232 2.56 5.80 -14.26
C LYS A 232 2.31 5.14 -12.90
N VAL A 233 2.20 3.82 -12.88
CA VAL A 233 2.01 3.04 -11.66
C VAL A 233 3.36 2.54 -11.16
N ILE A 234 3.65 2.86 -9.91
CA ILE A 234 4.81 2.41 -9.16
C ILE A 234 4.30 1.78 -7.86
N GLY A 235 5.03 0.85 -7.25
CA GLY A 235 4.61 0.37 -5.94
C GLY A 235 5.64 -0.44 -5.18
N LEU A 236 5.32 -0.70 -3.91
CA LEU A 236 6.11 -1.55 -3.02
C LEU A 236 5.56 -2.96 -3.02
N ILE A 237 6.32 -3.90 -3.57
CA ILE A 237 6.07 -5.33 -3.47
C ILE A 237 6.61 -5.83 -2.12
N ALA A 238 5.71 -6.29 -1.25
CA ALA A 238 6.06 -6.86 0.05
C ALA A 238 4.95 -7.78 0.59
N ASN A 239 5.31 -8.61 1.57
CA ASN A 239 4.35 -9.28 2.44
C ASN A 239 4.94 -9.41 3.86
N PRO A 240 4.40 -8.70 4.88
CA PRO A 240 3.28 -7.74 4.81
C PRO A 240 3.69 -6.39 4.17
N VAL A 241 2.70 -5.57 3.75
CA VAL A 241 2.96 -4.25 3.12
C VAL A 241 2.30 -3.06 3.83
N LYS A 242 1.18 -3.28 4.54
CA LYS A 242 0.32 -2.23 5.10
C LYS A 242 1.02 -1.14 5.92
N GLN A 243 2.08 -1.49 6.65
CA GLN A 243 2.78 -0.56 7.56
C GLN A 243 3.79 0.35 6.84
N SER A 244 4.07 0.09 5.56
CA SER A 244 5.09 0.83 4.82
C SER A 244 4.73 2.30 4.67
N LYS A 245 5.74 3.16 4.90
CA LYS A 245 5.63 4.61 4.67
C LYS A 245 6.05 5.04 3.27
N SER A 246 6.47 4.08 2.42
CA SER A 246 6.91 4.35 1.05
C SER A 246 5.82 5.02 0.19
N PRO A 247 4.53 4.62 0.25
CA PRO A 247 3.47 5.31 -0.48
C PRO A 247 3.32 6.78 -0.07
N ILE A 248 3.44 7.11 1.23
CA ILE A 248 3.36 8.49 1.72
C ILE A 248 4.52 9.31 1.17
N LEU A 249 5.73 8.77 1.28
CA LEU A 249 6.96 9.46 0.86
C LEU A 249 7.00 9.70 -0.65
N HIS A 250 6.81 8.66 -1.46
CA HIS A 250 6.92 8.79 -2.91
C HIS A 250 5.78 9.63 -3.51
N ASN A 251 4.52 9.43 -3.09
CA ASN A 251 3.42 10.21 -3.67
C ASN A 251 3.50 11.70 -3.34
N LYS A 252 3.93 12.07 -2.14
CA LYS A 252 4.16 13.48 -1.80
C LYS A 252 5.30 14.07 -2.63
N CYS A 253 6.38 13.32 -2.86
CA CYS A 253 7.49 13.76 -3.71
C CYS A 253 7.08 13.86 -5.18
N PHE A 254 6.35 12.88 -5.72
CA PHE A 254 5.82 12.92 -7.10
C PHE A 254 4.95 14.16 -7.32
N LYS A 255 4.04 14.46 -6.38
CA LYS A 255 3.22 15.68 -6.41
C LYS A 255 4.07 16.94 -6.37
N ALA A 256 5.09 16.99 -5.52
CA ALA A 256 5.95 18.17 -5.35
C ALA A 256 6.76 18.50 -6.61
N VAL A 257 7.23 17.48 -7.34
CA VAL A 257 8.03 17.67 -8.56
C VAL A 257 7.21 17.63 -9.86
N GLY A 258 5.88 17.45 -9.76
CA GLY A 258 4.99 17.36 -10.93
C GLY A 258 5.16 16.06 -11.75
N PHE A 259 5.67 14.99 -11.16
CA PHE A 259 5.78 13.70 -11.83
C PHE A 259 4.40 13.01 -11.88
N SER A 260 3.91 12.70 -13.09
CA SER A 260 2.65 11.96 -13.27
C SER A 260 2.83 10.47 -12.93
N GLY A 261 2.88 10.18 -11.63
CA GLY A 261 2.98 8.83 -11.11
C GLY A 261 2.23 8.66 -9.79
N VAL A 262 1.81 7.43 -9.52
CA VAL A 262 1.20 7.02 -8.26
C VAL A 262 1.94 5.81 -7.70
N TYR A 263 2.25 5.86 -6.40
CA TYR A 263 2.95 4.83 -5.66
C TYR A 263 1.97 4.05 -4.77
N LEU A 264 1.92 2.72 -4.92
CA LEU A 264 0.97 1.85 -4.21
C LEU A 264 1.65 0.84 -3.28
N PRO A 265 1.00 0.45 -2.16
CA PRO A 265 1.34 -0.78 -1.47
C PRO A 265 0.81 -1.99 -2.26
N LEU A 266 1.68 -2.97 -2.56
CA LEU A 266 1.37 -4.15 -3.35
C LEU A 266 1.60 -5.42 -2.52
N LEU A 267 0.54 -5.89 -1.84
CA LEU A 267 0.57 -7.11 -1.02
C LEU A 267 0.73 -8.32 -1.95
N THR A 268 1.94 -8.85 -2.04
CA THR A 268 2.30 -9.85 -3.05
C THR A 268 2.76 -11.13 -2.38
N ASP A 269 2.12 -12.25 -2.71
CA ASP A 269 2.49 -13.58 -2.21
C ASP A 269 3.53 -14.25 -3.13
N ASP A 270 3.27 -14.24 -4.44
CA ASP A 270 4.17 -14.75 -5.48
C ASP A 270 4.66 -13.62 -6.39
N LEU A 271 5.96 -13.34 -6.32
CA LEU A 271 6.59 -12.27 -7.10
C LEU A 271 6.58 -12.55 -8.60
N ALA A 272 6.84 -13.79 -9.01
CA ALA A 272 6.95 -14.12 -10.44
C ALA A 272 5.58 -13.96 -11.11
N LYS A 273 4.55 -14.55 -10.49
CA LYS A 273 3.16 -14.41 -10.94
C LYS A 273 2.71 -12.93 -10.99
N PHE A 274 3.08 -12.13 -9.99
CA PHE A 274 2.78 -10.70 -9.98
C PHE A 274 3.42 -9.98 -11.18
N LEU A 275 4.72 -10.18 -11.41
CA LEU A 275 5.43 -9.52 -12.51
C LEU A 275 4.92 -9.98 -13.88
N ASP A 276 4.55 -11.26 -14.03
CA ASP A 276 3.95 -11.81 -15.26
C ASP A 276 2.53 -11.29 -15.51
N THR A 277 1.80 -10.94 -14.45
CA THR A 277 0.45 -10.38 -14.57
C THR A 277 0.48 -8.89 -14.97
N TYR A 278 1.40 -8.12 -14.38
CA TYR A 278 1.46 -6.67 -14.54
C TYR A 278 2.57 -6.23 -15.53
N LEU A 279 2.54 -6.80 -16.74
CA LEU A 279 3.51 -6.52 -17.81
C LEU A 279 3.23 -5.24 -18.62
N SER A 280 2.09 -4.57 -18.40
CA SER A 280 1.69 -3.35 -19.12
C SER A 280 2.73 -2.23 -18.97
N PRO A 281 2.93 -1.36 -19.99
CA PRO A 281 3.73 -0.13 -19.84
C PRO A 281 3.22 0.83 -18.77
N ASP A 282 2.00 0.64 -18.27
CA ASP A 282 1.46 1.36 -17.12
C ASP A 282 2.29 1.18 -15.85
N PHE A 283 2.86 -0.01 -15.64
CA PHE A 283 3.63 -0.35 -14.46
C PHE A 283 5.12 -0.16 -14.74
N VAL A 284 5.66 0.97 -14.28
CA VAL A 284 6.99 1.42 -14.72
C VAL A 284 8.12 1.04 -13.76
N GLY A 285 7.79 0.69 -12.52
CA GLY A 285 8.79 0.28 -11.55
C GLY A 285 8.21 -0.15 -10.21
N PHE A 286 9.03 -0.86 -9.44
CA PHE A 286 8.65 -1.39 -8.14
C PHE A 286 9.80 -1.29 -7.15
N SER A 287 9.48 -0.94 -5.91
CA SER A 287 10.36 -1.26 -4.79
C SER A 287 10.06 -2.69 -4.32
N CYS A 288 11.06 -3.41 -3.84
CA CYS A 288 10.90 -4.75 -3.27
C CYS A 288 11.41 -4.77 -1.83
N SER A 289 10.59 -5.28 -0.91
CA SER A 289 10.96 -5.52 0.49
C SER A 289 10.82 -7.00 0.85
N LEU A 290 10.88 -7.33 2.14
CA LEU A 290 10.69 -8.67 2.66
C LEU A 290 9.37 -9.29 2.11
N PRO A 291 9.37 -10.56 1.69
CA PRO A 291 10.50 -11.49 1.55
C PRO A 291 11.19 -11.49 0.16
N HIS A 292 10.79 -10.59 -0.73
CA HIS A 292 10.96 -10.72 -2.18
C HIS A 292 12.33 -10.30 -2.74
N LYS A 293 13.18 -9.60 -1.95
CA LYS A 293 14.44 -9.03 -2.45
C LYS A 293 15.38 -10.05 -3.12
N VAL A 294 15.46 -11.28 -2.61
CA VAL A 294 16.34 -12.32 -3.17
C VAL A 294 15.70 -12.96 -4.40
N THR A 295 14.39 -13.22 -4.37
CA THR A 295 13.64 -13.74 -5.51
C THR A 295 13.66 -12.78 -6.69
N ALA A 296 13.60 -11.47 -6.42
CA ALA A 296 13.62 -10.42 -7.44
C ALA A 296 14.84 -10.47 -8.36
N VAL A 297 15.99 -10.96 -7.88
CA VAL A 297 17.20 -11.17 -8.71
C VAL A 297 16.89 -12.11 -9.88
N ARG A 298 16.14 -13.18 -9.63
CA ARG A 298 15.81 -14.21 -10.64
C ARG A 298 14.68 -13.79 -11.58
N CYS A 299 13.85 -12.83 -11.15
CA CYS A 299 12.75 -12.29 -11.96
C CYS A 299 13.19 -11.14 -12.87
N CYS A 300 14.39 -10.59 -12.69
CA CYS A 300 14.91 -9.54 -13.56
C CYS A 300 15.42 -10.12 -14.88
N ASN A 301 15.21 -9.39 -15.98
CA ASN A 301 15.89 -9.70 -17.24
C ASN A 301 17.35 -9.23 -17.22
N ILE A 302 17.62 -8.13 -16.52
CA ILE A 302 18.96 -7.54 -16.37
C ILE A 302 19.14 -7.17 -14.89
N VAL A 303 20.25 -7.55 -14.29
CA VAL A 303 20.58 -7.16 -12.91
C VAL A 303 21.82 -6.26 -12.94
N HIS A 304 21.73 -5.10 -12.29
CA HIS A 304 22.87 -4.19 -12.16
C HIS A 304 24.03 -4.90 -11.46
N PRO A 305 25.31 -4.72 -11.87
CA PRO A 305 26.44 -5.48 -11.32
C PRO A 305 26.51 -5.48 -9.79
N VAL A 306 26.28 -4.32 -9.15
CA VAL A 306 26.25 -4.21 -7.68
C VAL A 306 25.11 -5.05 -7.07
N ALA A 307 23.91 -5.01 -7.64
CA ALA A 307 22.78 -5.80 -7.14
C ALA A 307 23.00 -7.30 -7.33
N MET A 308 23.69 -7.69 -8.42
CA MET A 308 24.10 -9.07 -8.69
C MET A 308 25.12 -9.56 -7.65
N SER A 309 26.15 -8.75 -7.35
CA SER A 309 27.15 -9.07 -6.32
C SER A 309 26.53 -9.19 -4.93
N ILE A 310 25.57 -8.32 -4.60
CA ILE A 310 24.81 -8.43 -3.33
C ILE A 310 23.93 -9.69 -3.33
N GLY A 311 23.42 -10.11 -4.49
CA GLY A 311 22.44 -11.19 -4.59
C GLY A 311 21.06 -10.79 -4.05
N ALA A 312 20.71 -9.51 -4.13
CA ALA A 312 19.39 -8.99 -3.79
C ALA A 312 19.06 -7.71 -4.57
N VAL A 313 17.79 -7.59 -5.00
CA VAL A 313 17.23 -6.44 -5.71
C VAL A 313 16.15 -5.81 -4.83
N ASN A 314 16.24 -4.51 -4.56
CA ASN A 314 15.18 -3.75 -3.87
C ASN A 314 14.44 -2.78 -4.80
N THR A 315 14.88 -2.63 -6.05
CA THR A 315 14.35 -1.65 -6.99
C THR A 315 14.31 -2.26 -8.39
N LEU A 316 13.13 -2.35 -8.97
CA LEU A 316 12.87 -2.86 -10.31
C LEU A 316 12.42 -1.71 -11.20
N ILE A 317 13.03 -1.57 -12.37
CA ILE A 317 12.63 -0.58 -13.38
C ILE A 317 12.22 -1.30 -14.64
N ARG A 318 11.01 -1.05 -15.12
CA ARG A 318 10.54 -1.53 -16.43
C ARG A 318 11.03 -0.57 -17.49
N ARG A 319 11.95 -1.05 -18.31
CA ARG A 319 12.60 -0.23 -19.33
C ARG A 319 11.62 0.14 -20.44
N PRO A 320 11.43 1.43 -20.77
CA PRO A 320 10.36 1.84 -21.69
C PRO A 320 10.45 1.27 -23.11
N TYR A 321 11.67 1.10 -23.64
CA TYR A 321 11.89 0.77 -25.05
C TYR A 321 11.79 -0.72 -25.39
N ASP A 322 11.97 -1.63 -24.43
CA ASP A 322 11.87 -3.08 -24.67
C ASP A 322 11.12 -3.85 -23.57
N GLY A 323 10.57 -3.14 -22.58
CA GLY A 323 9.79 -3.73 -21.50
C GLY A 323 10.57 -4.57 -20.50
N LYS A 324 11.90 -4.68 -20.64
CA LYS A 324 12.72 -5.50 -19.74
C LYS A 324 12.75 -4.94 -18.32
N LEU A 325 12.68 -5.82 -17.34
CA LEU A 325 12.87 -5.49 -15.93
C LEU A 325 14.37 -5.44 -15.60
N VAL A 326 14.80 -4.28 -15.12
CA VAL A 326 16.17 -4.03 -14.66
C VAL A 326 16.18 -3.93 -13.15
N GLY A 327 16.98 -4.76 -12.48
CA GLY A 327 17.10 -4.83 -11.03
C GLY A 327 18.28 -4.03 -10.49
N PHE A 328 18.00 -3.18 -9.51
CA PHE A 328 18.97 -2.37 -8.77
C PHE A 328 18.87 -2.65 -7.26
N ASN A 329 19.89 -2.20 -6.53
CA ASN A 329 19.91 -2.23 -5.08
C ASN A 329 20.32 -0.85 -4.56
N THR A 330 19.43 -0.16 -3.85
CA THR A 330 19.69 1.13 -3.19
C THR A 330 19.86 0.98 -1.67
N ASP A 331 19.61 -0.22 -1.12
CA ASP A 331 19.75 -0.50 0.32
C ASP A 331 21.21 -0.33 0.76
N TYR A 332 22.19 -0.85 0.00
CA TYR A 332 23.60 -0.86 0.42
C TYR A 332 24.13 0.56 0.62
N ILE A 333 23.90 1.45 -0.35
CA ILE A 333 24.38 2.84 -0.26
C ILE A 333 23.63 3.59 0.84
N GLY A 334 22.33 3.34 0.99
CA GLY A 334 21.52 3.96 2.02
C GLY A 334 21.96 3.58 3.43
N SER A 335 22.26 2.31 3.68
CA SER A 335 22.73 1.86 4.99
C SER A 335 24.17 2.29 5.28
N ILE A 336 25.07 2.17 4.31
CA ILE A 336 26.50 2.46 4.53
C ILE A 336 26.72 3.95 4.75
N SER A 337 26.11 4.81 3.94
CA SER A 337 26.23 6.25 4.16
C SER A 337 25.59 6.70 5.47
N ALA A 338 24.49 6.08 5.91
CA ALA A 338 23.90 6.34 7.23
C ALA A 338 24.86 5.97 8.37
N ILE A 339 25.53 4.81 8.26
CA ILE A 339 26.52 4.36 9.25
C ILE A 339 27.75 5.28 9.24
N GLU A 340 28.30 5.60 8.07
CA GLU A 340 29.47 6.48 7.93
C GLU A 340 29.22 7.87 8.53
N ASP A 341 28.04 8.46 8.29
CA ASP A 341 27.63 9.74 8.87
C ASP A 341 27.50 9.65 10.41
N GLY A 342 27.00 8.53 10.92
CA GLY A 342 26.92 8.27 12.37
C GLY A 342 28.28 8.13 13.05
N ILE A 343 29.32 7.66 12.33
CA ILE A 343 30.69 7.56 12.87
C ILE A 343 31.38 8.92 12.92
N LYS A 344 31.23 9.73 11.87
CA LYS A 344 31.96 10.99 11.71
C LYS A 344 31.41 12.14 12.56
N GLY A 345 30.16 12.04 13.00
CA GLY A 345 29.39 13.24 13.35
C GLY A 345 29.18 14.11 12.11
N SER A 346 28.36 15.16 12.20
CA SER A 346 27.98 16.01 11.05
C SER A 346 29.11 16.82 10.38
N SER A 347 30.37 16.43 10.54
CA SER A 347 31.56 17.24 10.26
C SER A 347 32.72 16.40 9.67
N SER A 348 32.64 15.93 8.42
CA SER A 348 33.81 15.69 7.53
C SER A 348 33.44 15.01 6.19
N LYS A 349 33.05 15.81 5.19
CA LYS A 349 33.16 15.42 3.78
C LYS A 349 34.58 15.76 3.31
N GLY A 350 35.46 14.76 3.11
CA GLY A 350 36.80 15.04 2.59
C GLY A 350 37.84 13.92 2.67
N ASP A 351 37.69 12.92 3.55
CA ASP A 351 38.70 11.86 3.66
C ASP A 351 38.66 10.88 2.48
N ALA A 352 39.82 10.59 1.90
CA ALA A 352 39.98 9.62 0.80
C ALA A 352 39.71 8.16 1.24
N VAL A 353 39.70 7.88 2.54
CA VAL A 353 39.50 6.54 3.12
C VAL A 353 38.19 6.52 3.91
N SER A 354 37.39 5.47 3.73
CA SER A 354 36.13 5.29 4.47
C SER A 354 36.39 5.17 5.99
N PRO A 355 35.54 5.75 6.86
CA PRO A 355 35.64 5.56 8.30
C PRO A 355 35.36 4.11 8.74
N LEU A 356 34.86 3.25 7.84
CA LEU A 356 34.66 1.82 8.07
C LEU A 356 35.91 0.98 7.83
N ALA A 357 36.92 1.52 7.13
CA ALA A 357 38.11 0.76 6.78
C ALA A 357 38.82 0.21 8.03
N GLY A 358 39.05 -1.10 8.06
CA GLY A 358 39.68 -1.82 9.18
C GLY A 358 38.78 -2.10 10.39
N ARG A 359 37.62 -1.43 10.51
CA ARG A 359 36.68 -1.63 11.63
C ARG A 359 35.95 -2.97 11.51
N LEU A 360 35.56 -3.53 12.65
CA LEU A 360 34.73 -4.73 12.72
C LEU A 360 33.24 -4.37 12.70
N VAL A 361 32.54 -4.77 11.64
CA VAL A 361 31.09 -4.61 11.48
C VAL A 361 30.41 -5.95 11.69
N VAL A 362 29.60 -6.04 12.74
CA VAL A 362 28.78 -7.21 13.07
C VAL A 362 27.38 -7.00 12.51
N VAL A 363 27.08 -7.69 11.40
CA VAL A 363 25.78 -7.64 10.73
C VAL A 363 24.88 -8.73 11.29
N VAL A 364 23.76 -8.35 11.88
CA VAL A 364 22.74 -9.29 12.34
C VAL A 364 21.67 -9.46 11.27
N GLY A 365 21.56 -10.67 10.74
CA GLY A 365 20.62 -11.04 9.69
C GLY A 365 21.29 -11.29 8.35
N ALA A 366 20.93 -12.40 7.70
CA ALA A 366 21.43 -12.78 6.37
C ALA A 366 20.32 -12.71 5.29
N GLY A 367 19.40 -11.75 5.44
CA GLY A 367 18.35 -11.42 4.46
C GLY A 367 18.83 -10.46 3.37
N GLY A 368 17.93 -9.95 2.53
CA GLY A 368 18.29 -8.99 1.48
C GLY A 368 18.93 -7.70 2.01
N ALA A 369 18.42 -7.16 3.13
CA ALA A 369 19.04 -6.01 3.79
C ALA A 369 20.41 -6.37 4.40
N GLY A 370 20.51 -7.52 5.06
CA GLY A 370 21.78 -8.02 5.61
C GLY A 370 22.85 -8.23 4.55
N LYS A 371 22.47 -8.79 3.38
CA LYS A 371 23.33 -8.90 2.20
C LYS A 371 23.84 -7.54 1.74
N ALA A 372 22.97 -6.54 1.64
CA ALA A 372 23.33 -5.19 1.23
C ALA A 372 24.28 -4.50 2.22
N VAL A 373 24.00 -4.58 3.53
CA VAL A 373 24.86 -4.02 4.58
C VAL A 373 26.22 -4.71 4.60
N ALA A 374 26.25 -6.04 4.59
CA ALA A 374 27.50 -6.83 4.63
C ALA A 374 28.38 -6.55 3.42
N PHE A 375 27.80 -6.57 2.22
CA PHE A 375 28.51 -6.22 0.98
C PHE A 375 29.05 -4.79 1.04
N GLY A 376 28.20 -3.82 1.37
CA GLY A 376 28.60 -2.42 1.43
C GLY A 376 29.70 -2.16 2.47
N ALA A 377 29.68 -2.85 3.61
CA ALA A 377 30.72 -2.72 4.63
C ALA A 377 32.07 -3.29 4.16
N ALA A 378 32.04 -4.48 3.52
CA ALA A 378 33.23 -5.10 2.95
C ALA A 378 33.86 -4.24 1.84
N GLU A 379 33.04 -3.67 0.94
CA GLU A 379 33.50 -2.75 -0.12
C GLU A 379 34.16 -1.47 0.43
N LYS A 380 33.79 -1.05 1.64
CA LYS A 380 34.43 0.06 2.35
C LYS A 380 35.68 -0.35 3.15
N GLY A 381 36.08 -1.62 3.09
CA GLY A 381 37.27 -2.16 3.75
C GLY A 381 37.05 -2.58 5.21
N ALA A 382 35.80 -2.74 5.65
CA ALA A 382 35.51 -3.29 6.99
C ALA A 382 35.77 -4.79 7.05
N ARG A 383 36.11 -5.29 8.24
CA ARG A 383 36.01 -6.72 8.56
C ARG A 383 34.55 -7.02 8.91
N VAL A 384 33.96 -8.00 8.26
CA VAL A 384 32.53 -8.30 8.42
C VAL A 384 32.33 -9.61 9.18
N VAL A 385 31.46 -9.58 10.19
CA VAL A 385 30.91 -10.76 10.86
C VAL A 385 29.41 -10.81 10.59
N VAL A 386 28.91 -11.96 10.17
CA VAL A 386 27.48 -12.17 9.91
C VAL A 386 26.90 -13.07 10.99
N ALA A 387 26.03 -12.53 11.83
CA ALA A 387 25.28 -13.28 12.83
C ALA A 387 23.85 -13.56 12.32
N ASN A 388 23.41 -14.82 12.32
CA ASN A 388 22.05 -15.15 11.88
C ASN A 388 21.45 -16.33 12.63
N ARG A 389 20.11 -16.35 12.75
CA ARG A 389 19.37 -17.45 13.40
C ARG A 389 19.57 -18.79 12.67
N THR A 390 19.51 -18.77 11.35
CA THR A 390 19.86 -19.92 10.50
C THR A 390 21.34 -19.80 10.15
N TYR A 391 22.19 -20.59 10.79
CA TYR A 391 23.64 -20.45 10.72
C TYR A 391 24.19 -20.64 9.30
N GLU A 392 23.61 -21.55 8.51
CA GLU A 392 24.03 -21.83 7.13
C GLU A 392 23.90 -20.58 6.23
N ARG A 393 22.91 -19.73 6.50
CA ARG A 393 22.75 -18.44 5.79
C ARG A 393 23.82 -17.44 6.18
N ALA A 394 24.27 -17.45 7.45
CA ALA A 394 25.41 -16.64 7.87
C ALA A 394 26.70 -17.10 7.20
N VAL A 395 26.96 -18.41 7.17
CA VAL A 395 28.12 -19.01 6.48
C VAL A 395 28.15 -18.64 5.01
N THR A 396 27.02 -18.76 4.32
CA THR A 396 26.90 -18.41 2.90
C THR A 396 27.25 -16.94 2.67
N LEU A 397 26.62 -16.02 3.41
CA LEU A 397 26.86 -14.59 3.24
C LEU A 397 28.28 -14.19 3.66
N ALA A 398 28.81 -14.72 4.77
CA ALA A 398 30.16 -14.46 5.21
C ALA A 398 31.19 -14.85 4.12
N LYS A 399 31.00 -16.01 3.48
CA LYS A 399 31.85 -16.44 2.36
C LYS A 399 31.76 -15.50 1.16
N GLU A 400 30.56 -15.03 0.81
CA GLU A 400 30.34 -14.09 -0.31
C GLU A 400 31.10 -12.75 -0.12
N VAL A 401 31.23 -12.27 1.12
CA VAL A 401 31.88 -10.99 1.43
C VAL A 401 33.28 -11.11 2.03
N GLY A 402 33.85 -12.32 2.10
CA GLY A 402 35.16 -12.57 2.73
C GLY A 402 35.20 -12.33 4.25
N GLY A 403 34.05 -12.46 4.92
CA GLY A 403 33.88 -12.28 6.37
C GLY A 403 33.83 -13.57 7.17
N GLN A 404 33.43 -13.46 8.44
CA GLN A 404 33.24 -14.56 9.37
C GLN A 404 31.75 -14.80 9.67
N ALA A 405 31.34 -16.05 9.81
CA ALA A 405 30.00 -16.41 10.24
C ALA A 405 29.93 -16.59 11.76
N LEU A 406 28.78 -16.25 12.34
CA LEU A 406 28.48 -16.41 13.76
C LEU A 406 27.05 -16.93 13.92
N SER A 407 26.82 -17.86 14.85
CA SER A 407 25.44 -18.20 15.21
C SER A 407 24.83 -17.05 16.01
N LEU A 408 23.52 -16.80 15.87
CA LEU A 408 22.87 -15.74 16.65
C LEU A 408 22.99 -15.96 18.17
N ALA A 409 23.08 -17.22 18.62
CA ALA A 409 23.22 -17.55 20.04
C ALA A 409 24.57 -17.11 20.63
N GLU A 410 25.63 -17.05 19.81
CA GLU A 410 26.97 -16.65 20.25
C GLU A 410 27.16 -15.12 20.23
N LEU A 411 26.21 -14.37 19.65
CA LEU A 411 26.33 -12.91 19.50
C LEU A 411 26.52 -12.17 20.83
N ALA A 412 25.90 -12.67 21.92
CA ALA A 412 26.00 -12.06 23.24
C ALA A 412 27.42 -12.11 23.84
N THR A 413 28.21 -13.12 23.48
CA THR A 413 29.58 -13.34 24.00
C THR A 413 30.66 -13.05 22.96
N PHE A 414 30.27 -12.59 21.76
CA PHE A 414 31.18 -12.25 20.69
C PHE A 414 31.67 -10.81 20.83
N HIS A 415 32.85 -10.64 21.42
CA HIS A 415 33.51 -9.35 21.60
C HIS A 415 35.04 -9.51 21.46
N PRO A 416 35.55 -9.84 20.26
CA PRO A 416 37.00 -10.04 20.04
C PRO A 416 37.81 -8.74 20.18
N GLU A 417 37.15 -7.58 20.09
CA GLU A 417 37.74 -6.25 20.25
C GLU A 417 36.67 -5.26 20.77
N GLU A 418 37.13 -4.10 21.25
CA GLU A 418 36.24 -2.99 21.60
C GLU A 418 36.01 -2.06 20.39
N GLY A 419 34.95 -1.26 20.46
CA GLY A 419 34.65 -0.24 19.46
C GLY A 419 34.11 -0.77 18.14
N MET A 420 33.51 -1.96 18.17
CA MET A 420 32.84 -2.58 17.02
C MET A 420 31.62 -1.77 16.56
N ILE A 421 31.08 -2.12 15.39
CA ILE A 421 29.83 -1.55 14.86
C ILE A 421 28.80 -2.68 14.76
N LEU A 422 27.64 -2.52 15.38
CA LEU A 422 26.53 -3.45 15.24
C LEU A 422 25.55 -2.93 14.19
N ALA A 423 25.13 -3.79 13.27
CA ALA A 423 24.14 -3.46 12.26
C ALA A 423 23.01 -4.50 12.24
N ASN A 424 21.87 -4.20 12.85
CA ASN A 424 20.69 -5.05 12.76
C ASN A 424 20.02 -4.87 11.40
N ALA A 425 19.94 -5.95 10.64
CA ALA A 425 19.25 -6.04 9.35
C ALA A 425 18.15 -7.13 9.37
N THR A 426 17.67 -7.49 10.56
CA THR A 426 16.51 -8.36 10.76
C THR A 426 15.23 -7.54 10.93
N SER A 427 14.09 -8.23 11.09
CA SER A 427 12.81 -7.60 11.46
C SER A 427 12.55 -7.59 12.98
N LEU A 428 13.52 -7.97 13.82
CA LEU A 428 13.37 -7.92 15.27
C LEU A 428 13.28 -6.47 15.75
N GLY A 429 12.30 -6.18 16.61
CA GLY A 429 12.01 -4.82 17.09
C GLY A 429 11.03 -4.05 16.19
N MET A 430 10.62 -4.60 15.04
CA MET A 430 9.62 -4.01 14.17
C MET A 430 8.20 -4.21 14.74
N TYR A 431 7.34 -3.21 14.59
CA TYR A 431 5.93 -3.30 15.00
C TYR A 431 5.23 -4.53 14.34
N PRO A 432 4.39 -5.28 15.08
CA PRO A 432 3.96 -5.06 16.46
C PRO A 432 4.92 -5.58 17.54
N ASN A 433 6.00 -6.27 17.16
CA ASN A 433 6.94 -6.93 18.08
C ASN A 433 8.05 -5.99 18.54
N VAL A 434 7.67 -4.86 19.14
CA VAL A 434 8.57 -3.75 19.50
C VAL A 434 9.56 -4.07 20.63
N ASP A 435 9.29 -5.11 21.42
CA ASP A 435 10.14 -5.52 22.54
C ASP A 435 11.26 -6.50 22.13
N GLY A 436 11.32 -6.88 20.85
CA GLY A 436 12.40 -7.70 20.32
C GLY A 436 13.73 -6.94 20.24
N THR A 437 14.83 -7.60 20.60
CA THR A 437 16.20 -7.12 20.38
C THR A 437 17.10 -8.30 19.97
N PRO A 438 18.07 -8.13 19.05
CA PRO A 438 18.95 -9.21 18.63
C PRO A 438 20.05 -9.56 19.64
N ILE A 439 20.36 -8.66 20.58
CA ILE A 439 21.50 -8.79 21.51
C ILE A 439 21.10 -8.25 22.89
N PRO A 440 21.59 -8.83 24.01
CA PRO A 440 21.38 -8.27 25.34
C PRO A 440 22.11 -6.94 25.52
N LYS A 441 21.53 -6.05 26.35
CA LYS A 441 22.03 -4.70 26.62
C LYS A 441 23.49 -4.68 27.10
N GLU A 442 23.88 -5.66 27.91
CA GLU A 442 25.21 -5.73 28.52
C GLU A 442 26.33 -5.87 27.48
N ALA A 443 26.04 -6.52 26.35
CA ALA A 443 27.00 -6.70 25.26
C ALA A 443 27.17 -5.44 24.40
N LEU A 444 26.22 -4.48 24.48
CA LEU A 444 26.28 -3.25 23.67
C LEU A 444 27.49 -2.36 24.03
N ARG A 445 28.03 -2.47 25.26
CA ARG A 445 29.20 -1.70 25.70
C ARG A 445 30.47 -1.93 24.87
N PHE A 446 30.54 -3.02 24.12
CA PHE A 446 31.68 -3.34 23.25
C PHE A 446 31.57 -2.71 21.85
N TYR A 447 30.48 -1.97 21.60
CA TYR A 447 30.21 -1.31 20.32
C TYR A 447 30.30 0.21 20.48
N ASN A 448 30.85 0.89 19.48
CA ASN A 448 30.86 2.35 19.41
C ASN A 448 29.65 2.92 18.66
N LEU A 449 29.05 2.11 17.78
CA LEU A 449 27.87 2.48 17.01
C LEU A 449 26.93 1.29 16.84
N VAL A 450 25.63 1.55 16.98
CA VAL A 450 24.55 0.60 16.70
C VAL A 450 23.63 1.19 15.64
N PHE A 451 23.55 0.51 14.51
CA PHE A 451 22.60 0.77 13.42
C PHE A 451 21.48 -0.26 13.45
N ASP A 452 20.25 0.19 13.23
CA ASP A 452 19.08 -0.67 13.10
C ASP A 452 18.33 -0.34 11.81
N ALA A 453 18.19 -1.30 10.90
CA ALA A 453 17.44 -1.13 9.66
C ALA A 453 15.92 -1.00 9.89
N VAL A 454 15.43 -1.41 11.06
CA VAL A 454 14.03 -1.19 11.45
C VAL A 454 13.81 0.31 11.65
N TYR A 455 12.82 0.85 10.93
CA TYR A 455 12.45 2.27 10.99
C TYR A 455 11.08 2.51 11.62
N ALA A 456 10.31 1.44 11.89
CA ALA A 456 8.98 1.51 12.49
C ALA A 456 8.89 0.49 13.65
N PRO A 457 9.07 0.93 14.91
CA PRO A 457 9.18 2.33 15.35
C PRO A 457 10.54 2.98 15.04
N LYS A 458 10.58 4.31 15.00
CA LYS A 458 11.82 5.11 14.85
C LYS A 458 12.90 4.79 15.89
N VAL A 459 12.49 4.51 17.14
CA VAL A 459 13.37 4.12 18.25
C VAL A 459 12.98 2.71 18.70
N THR A 460 13.73 1.71 18.24
CA THR A 460 13.56 0.32 18.64
C THR A 460 14.10 0.08 20.04
N ARG A 461 13.78 -1.08 20.63
CA ARG A 461 14.41 -1.53 21.87
C ARG A 461 15.95 -1.56 21.76
N LEU A 462 16.48 -2.04 20.63
CA LEU A 462 17.92 -2.09 20.38
C LEU A 462 18.56 -0.71 20.46
N LEU A 463 18.00 0.27 19.74
CA LEU A 463 18.53 1.64 19.74
C LEU A 463 18.39 2.32 21.11
N ARG A 464 17.28 2.09 21.82
CA ARG A 464 17.08 2.61 23.18
C ARG A 464 18.13 2.05 24.14
N GLU A 465 18.31 0.73 24.17
CA GLU A 465 19.29 0.07 25.05
C GLU A 465 20.73 0.47 24.68
N ALA A 466 21.03 0.70 23.41
CA ALA A 466 22.33 1.19 22.95
C ALA A 466 22.62 2.61 23.48
N GLN A 467 21.64 3.51 23.38
CA GLN A 467 21.76 4.88 23.89
C GLN A 467 21.93 4.89 25.42
N GLU A 468 21.20 4.05 26.15
CA GLU A 468 21.34 3.88 27.60
C GLU A 468 22.73 3.35 27.99
N SER A 469 23.39 2.62 27.10
CA SER A 469 24.76 2.14 27.25
C SER A 469 25.83 3.14 26.77
N GLY A 470 25.44 4.37 26.41
CA GLY A 470 26.36 5.41 25.93
C GLY A 470 26.87 5.22 24.51
N VAL A 471 26.25 4.32 23.74
CA VAL A 471 26.65 3.97 22.38
C VAL A 471 25.95 4.88 21.37
N SER A 472 26.66 5.30 20.32
CA SER A 472 26.07 6.10 19.25
C SER A 472 25.05 5.28 18.46
N THR A 473 23.94 5.88 18.05
CA THR A 473 22.85 5.17 17.38
C THR A 473 22.53 5.76 16.02
N VAL A 474 22.21 4.90 15.06
CA VAL A 474 21.72 5.28 13.73
C VAL A 474 20.38 4.59 13.49
N SER A 475 19.32 5.39 13.41
CA SER A 475 17.95 4.90 13.19
C SER A 475 17.75 4.42 11.75
N GLY A 476 16.89 3.42 11.55
CA GLY A 476 16.52 2.92 10.23
C GLY A 476 15.85 3.96 9.35
N VAL A 477 15.31 5.05 9.94
CA VAL A 477 14.78 6.20 9.20
C VAL A 477 15.84 6.80 8.27
N GLU A 478 17.11 6.84 8.72
CA GLU A 478 18.23 7.37 7.95
C GLU A 478 18.56 6.50 6.73
N MET A 479 18.47 5.17 6.87
CA MET A 479 18.58 4.25 5.73
C MET A 479 17.36 4.38 4.82
N PHE A 480 16.15 4.43 5.38
CA PHE A 480 14.88 4.48 4.65
C PHE A 480 14.80 5.68 3.70
N VAL A 481 15.19 6.87 4.16
CA VAL A 481 15.22 8.07 3.32
C VAL A 481 16.25 7.93 2.20
N ARG A 482 17.49 7.58 2.52
CA ARG A 482 18.58 7.51 1.53
C ARG A 482 18.32 6.46 0.44
N GLN A 483 17.81 5.29 0.81
CA GLN A 483 17.46 4.27 -0.19
C GLN A 483 16.27 4.71 -1.06
N ALA A 484 15.32 5.47 -0.49
CA ALA A 484 14.15 5.97 -1.21
C ALA A 484 14.52 7.09 -2.19
N MET A 485 15.53 7.89 -1.88
CA MET A 485 16.10 8.88 -2.80
C MET A 485 16.64 8.20 -4.07
N GLY A 486 17.48 7.17 -3.91
CA GLY A 486 17.99 6.41 -5.07
C GLY A 486 16.86 5.74 -5.87
N GLN A 487 15.82 5.24 -5.20
CA GLN A 487 14.63 4.71 -5.87
C GLN A 487 13.90 5.77 -6.67
N PHE A 488 13.67 6.94 -6.09
CA PHE A 488 13.00 8.05 -6.76
C PHE A 488 13.75 8.47 -8.01
N GLU A 489 15.07 8.60 -7.94
CA GLU A 489 15.93 8.92 -9.08
C GLU A 489 15.80 7.86 -10.19
N HIS A 490 15.81 6.57 -9.83
CA HIS A 490 15.60 5.50 -10.81
C HIS A 490 14.20 5.51 -11.43
N PHE A 491 13.15 5.78 -10.65
CA PHE A 491 11.77 5.79 -11.15
C PHE A 491 11.47 6.99 -12.06
N THR A 492 12.06 8.14 -11.75
CA THR A 492 11.67 9.43 -12.35
C THR A 492 12.71 9.97 -13.32
N GLY A 493 13.98 9.60 -13.17
CA GLY A 493 15.11 10.25 -13.84
C GLY A 493 15.41 11.67 -13.34
N MET A 494 14.83 12.06 -12.20
CA MET A 494 14.97 13.39 -11.59
C MET A 494 15.70 13.29 -10.25
N ASP A 495 16.39 14.36 -9.85
CA ASP A 495 17.04 14.44 -8.53
C ASP A 495 16.00 14.31 -7.41
N ALA A 496 16.32 13.52 -6.38
CA ALA A 496 15.44 13.33 -5.25
C ALA A 496 15.30 14.62 -4.41
N PRO A 497 14.08 15.06 -4.06
CA PRO A 497 13.87 16.20 -3.17
C PRO A 497 14.19 15.85 -1.71
N GLU A 498 15.48 15.77 -1.38
CA GLU A 498 16.01 15.27 -0.10
C GLU A 498 15.34 15.93 1.12
N SER A 499 15.28 17.27 1.14
CA SER A 499 14.71 18.01 2.28
C SER A 499 13.26 17.60 2.56
N LEU A 500 12.45 17.43 1.51
CA LEU A 500 11.06 17.01 1.63
C LEU A 500 10.96 15.54 2.07
N MET A 501 11.79 14.66 1.51
CA MET A 501 11.80 13.24 1.92
C MET A 501 12.14 13.08 3.41
N ARG A 502 13.11 13.86 3.92
CA ARG A 502 13.47 13.88 5.34
C ARG A 502 12.34 14.42 6.20
N GLU A 503 11.70 15.52 5.81
CA GLU A 503 10.54 16.09 6.52
C GLU A 503 9.41 15.05 6.65
N ILE A 504 9.07 14.39 5.54
CA ILE A 504 8.03 13.37 5.52
C ILE A 504 8.42 12.20 6.43
N ALA A 505 9.64 11.68 6.30
CA ALA A 505 10.09 10.58 7.14
C ALA A 505 9.96 10.95 8.63
N MET A 506 10.48 12.11 9.05
CA MET A 506 10.37 12.57 10.45
C MET A 506 8.94 12.67 10.97
N LYS A 507 7.98 13.02 10.12
CA LYS A 507 6.57 13.18 10.49
C LYS A 507 5.81 11.85 10.59
N TYR A 508 6.21 10.83 9.83
CA TYR A 508 5.39 9.62 9.61
C TYR A 508 6.02 8.30 10.07
N THR A 509 7.28 8.29 10.53
CA THR A 509 8.00 7.08 11.01
C THR A 509 8.19 7.04 12.52
#